data_AF-A0A7U4J8U5-F1
#
_entry.id   AF-A0A7U4J8U5-F1
#
_cell.length_a   1.000
_cell.length_b   1.000
_cell.length_c   1.000
_cell.angle_alpha   90.00
_cell.angle_beta   90.00
_cell.angle_gamma   90.00
#
_symmetry.space_group_name_H-M   'P 1'
#
loop_
_entity.id
_entity.type
_entity.pdbx_description
1 polymer ?
#
loop_
_entity_poly.entity_id
_entity_poly.type
_entity_poly.pdbx_seq_one_letter_code
_entity_poly.pdbx_strand_id
1 'polypeptide(L)'
;MSKQSRMTVKGQVTIPKDVRDSLGLKPNELVEIAMLGDDAAVIRKPRRDAAAERERLIVEMRAVSDRFAHLREGRATDEIMREIRGGDSLPA
;
A
#
# COMPACT_ATOMS: atom_id res chain seq x y z
N MET A 1 13.02 -27.44 -14.03
CA MET A 1 11.76 -28.20 -14.16
C MET A 1 10.81 -27.38 -15.01
N SER A 2 10.36 -27.89 -16.15
CA SER A 2 9.31 -27.25 -16.95
C SER A 2 7.96 -27.83 -16.54
N LYS A 3 6.94 -26.98 -16.38
CA LYS A 3 5.56 -27.38 -16.10
C LYS A 3 4.64 -26.75 -17.12
N GLN A 4 3.71 -27.55 -17.65
CA GLN A 4 2.70 -27.08 -18.60
C GLN A 4 1.38 -26.79 -17.87
N SER A 5 0.68 -25.74 -18.31
CA SER A 5 -0.62 -25.33 -17.80
C SER A 5 -1.51 -25.00 -18.98
N ARG A 6 -2.80 -25.30 -18.88
CA ARG A 6 -3.77 -25.03 -19.96
C ARG A 6 -4.21 -23.58 -19.88
N MET A 7 -4.21 -22.89 -21.02
CA MET A 7 -4.79 -21.55 -21.13
C MET A 7 -6.32 -21.64 -21.16
N THR A 8 -6.99 -20.77 -20.42
CA THR A 8 -8.45 -20.66 -20.45
C THR A 8 -8.92 -19.86 -21.67
N VAL A 9 -10.22 -19.91 -21.97
CA VAL A 9 -10.83 -19.12 -23.07
C VAL A 9 -10.59 -17.61 -22.92
N LYS A 10 -10.45 -17.13 -21.68
CA LYS A 10 -10.18 -15.71 -21.38
C LYS A 10 -8.68 -15.36 -21.37
N GLY A 11 -7.81 -16.27 -21.81
CA GLY A 11 -6.36 -16.05 -21.81
C GLY A 11 -5.68 -16.16 -20.45
N GLN A 12 -6.35 -16.75 -19.44
CA GLN A 12 -5.73 -16.94 -18.12
C GLN A 12 -4.89 -18.22 -18.11
N VAL A 13 -3.73 -18.17 -17.45
CA VAL A 13 -2.86 -19.32 -17.22
C VAL A 13 -2.63 -19.48 -15.72
N THR A 14 -2.81 -20.69 -15.20
CA THR A 14 -2.58 -20.98 -13.78
C THR A 14 -1.10 -21.19 -13.52
N ILE A 15 -0.54 -20.48 -12.53
CA ILE A 15 0.82 -20.66 -12.04
C ILE A 15 0.85 -21.78 -10.98
N PRO A 16 1.61 -22.87 -11.20
CA PRO A 16 1.77 -23.97 -10.24
C PRO A 16 2.26 -23.50 -8.86
N LYS A 17 1.86 -24.21 -7.79
CA LYS A 17 2.13 -23.81 -6.40
C LYS A 17 3.63 -23.61 -6.11
N ASP A 18 4.47 -24.53 -6.54
CA ASP A 18 5.92 -24.44 -6.39
C ASP A 18 6.53 -23.19 -7.05
N VAL A 19 6.02 -22.82 -8.23
CA VAL A 19 6.47 -21.60 -8.93
C VAL A 19 5.99 -20.35 -8.20
N ARG A 20 4.74 -20.31 -7.73
CA ARG A 20 4.23 -19.19 -6.92
C ARG A 20 5.02 -19.02 -5.63
N ASP A 21 5.26 -20.12 -4.91
CA ASP A 21 5.95 -20.11 -3.62
C ASP A 21 7.41 -19.66 -3.82
N SER A 22 8.07 -20.10 -4.90
CA SER A 22 9.44 -19.67 -5.26
C SER A 22 9.53 -18.20 -5.66
N LEU A 23 8.54 -17.67 -6.38
CA LEU A 23 8.44 -16.25 -6.69
C LEU A 23 7.90 -15.43 -5.50
N GLY A 24 7.36 -16.10 -4.48
CA GLY A 24 6.69 -15.55 -3.31
C GLY A 24 5.42 -14.74 -3.64
N LEU A 25 4.71 -15.08 -4.73
CA LEU A 25 3.47 -14.42 -5.15
C LEU A 25 2.34 -14.75 -4.17
N LYS A 26 1.61 -13.72 -3.69
CA LYS A 26 0.43 -13.93 -2.85
C LYS A 26 -0.85 -13.94 -3.69
N PRO A 27 -1.89 -14.71 -3.28
CA PRO A 27 -3.21 -14.57 -3.87
C PRO A 27 -3.69 -13.11 -3.81
N ASN A 28 -4.36 -12.65 -4.86
CA ASN A 28 -4.86 -11.27 -5.02
C ASN A 28 -3.78 -10.17 -5.10
N GLU A 29 -2.51 -10.53 -5.26
CA GLU A 29 -1.44 -9.58 -5.55
C GLU A 29 -1.40 -9.27 -7.06
N LEU A 30 -1.15 -8.01 -7.42
CA LEU A 30 -0.86 -7.63 -8.80
C LEU A 30 0.46 -8.29 -9.23
N VAL A 31 0.61 -8.57 -10.52
CA VAL A 31 1.88 -9.06 -11.09
C VAL A 31 2.19 -8.29 -12.36
N GLU A 32 3.47 -8.09 -12.62
CA GLU A 32 3.92 -7.47 -13.86
C GLU A 32 4.20 -8.58 -14.88
N ILE A 33 3.63 -8.45 -16.08
CA ILE A 33 3.85 -9.35 -17.19
C ILE A 33 4.49 -8.54 -18.31
N ALA A 34 5.70 -8.93 -18.71
CA ALA A 34 6.43 -8.28 -19.79
C ALA A 34 6.86 -9.31 -20.83
N MET A 35 6.79 -8.96 -22.11
CA MET A 35 7.34 -9.78 -23.19
C MET A 35 8.87 -9.78 -23.13
N LEU A 36 9.47 -10.94 -23.39
CA LEU A 36 10.90 -11.14 -23.56
C LEU A 36 11.13 -11.72 -24.95
N GLY A 37 11.30 -10.84 -25.93
CA GLY A 37 11.32 -11.21 -27.35
C GLY A 37 9.93 -11.62 -27.84
N ASP A 38 9.89 -12.48 -28.85
CA ASP A 38 8.67 -12.78 -29.59
C ASP A 38 7.82 -13.89 -28.93
N ASP A 39 8.47 -14.88 -28.31
CA ASP A 39 7.81 -16.12 -27.88
C ASP A 39 7.80 -16.35 -26.35
N ALA A 40 8.38 -15.43 -25.56
CA ALA A 40 8.48 -15.58 -24.12
C ALA A 40 7.89 -14.38 -23.38
N ALA A 41 7.29 -14.65 -22.22
CA ALA A 41 6.84 -13.65 -21.27
C ALA A 41 7.48 -13.91 -19.90
N VAL A 42 7.87 -12.84 -19.21
CA VAL A 42 8.41 -12.88 -17.86
C VAL A 42 7.37 -12.31 -16.91
N ILE A 43 7.08 -13.07 -15.85
CA ILE A 43 6.22 -12.64 -14.75
C ILE A 43 7.10 -12.22 -13.59
N ARG A 44 6.89 -10.99 -13.11
CA ARG A 44 7.61 -10.44 -11.94
C ARG A 44 6.62 -10.02 -10.87
N LYS A 45 7.10 -10.03 -9.63
CA LYS A 45 6.42 -9.33 -8.54
C LYS A 45 6.28 -7.84 -8.92
N PRO A 46 5.15 -7.22 -8.57
CA PRO A 46 4.96 -5.82 -8.85
C PRO A 46 6.04 -5.05 -8.09
N ARG A 47 6.80 -4.24 -8.81
CA ARG A 47 7.80 -3.39 -8.18
C ARG A 47 7.05 -2.35 -7.36
N ARG A 48 6.95 -2.56 -6.04
CA ARG A 48 6.52 -1.49 -5.14
C ARG A 48 7.61 -0.43 -5.20
N ASP A 49 7.29 0.71 -5.82
CA ASP A 49 8.16 1.86 -5.74
C ASP A 49 8.10 2.39 -4.30
N ALA A 50 9.03 1.91 -3.49
CA ALA A 50 9.15 2.29 -2.09
C ALA A 50 9.33 3.81 -1.93
N ALA A 51 9.92 4.49 -2.93
CA ALA A 51 10.04 5.94 -2.92
C ALA A 51 8.67 6.60 -3.15
N ALA A 52 7.88 6.12 -4.10
CA ALA A 52 6.52 6.60 -4.33
C ALA A 52 5.57 6.29 -3.16
N GLU A 53 5.69 5.13 -2.53
CA GLU A 53 4.91 4.76 -1.34
C GLU A 53 5.28 5.63 -0.14
N ARG A 54 6.58 5.90 0.06
CA ARG A 54 7.08 6.83 1.08
C ARG A 54 6.62 8.26 0.82
N GLU A 55 6.64 8.72 -0.43
CA GLU A 55 6.19 10.07 -0.79
C GLU A 55 4.69 10.23 -0.49
N ARG A 56 3.85 9.25 -0.86
CA ARG A 56 2.42 9.26 -0.52
C ARG A 56 2.21 9.37 1.00
N LEU A 57 2.94 8.58 1.78
CA LEU A 57 2.85 8.62 3.24
C LEU A 57 3.25 9.99 3.80
N ILE A 58 4.31 10.61 3.27
CA ILE A 58 4.76 11.94 3.69
C ILE A 58 3.71 13.00 3.36
N VAL A 59 3.13 12.96 2.16
CA VAL A 59 2.07 13.89 1.75
C VAL A 59 0.85 13.76 2.68
N GLU A 60 0.44 12.53 2.99
CA GLU A 60 -0.67 12.28 3.89
C GLU A 60 -0.39 12.75 5.33
N MET A 61 0.81 12.47 5.85
CA MET A 61 1.25 12.97 7.16
C MET A 61 1.28 14.50 7.22
N ARG A 62 1.74 15.17 6.17
CA ARG A 62 1.73 16.64 6.09
C ARG A 62 0.31 17.18 6.09
N ALA A 63 -0.58 16.62 5.26
CA ALA A 63 -1.98 17.03 5.22
C ALA A 63 -2.68 16.85 6.58
N VAL A 64 -2.37 15.78 7.32
CA VAL A 64 -2.82 15.59 8.70
C VAL A 64 -2.25 16.69 9.59
N SER A 65 -0.93 16.90 9.55
CA SER A 65 -0.25 17.92 10.37
C SER A 65 -0.80 19.32 10.13
N ASP A 66 -1.14 19.67 8.89
CA ASP A 66 -1.69 20.99 8.53
C ASP A 66 -3.10 21.17 9.08
N ARG A 67 -3.95 20.13 9.02
CA ARG A 67 -5.27 20.17 9.66
C ARG A 67 -5.18 20.42 11.16
N PHE A 68 -4.16 19.88 11.80
CA PHE A 68 -3.93 20.03 13.24
C PHE A 68 -2.88 21.12 13.57
N ALA A 69 -2.55 21.99 12.62
CA ALA A 69 -1.56 23.05 12.83
C ALA A 69 -1.97 24.01 13.97
N HIS A 70 -3.27 24.25 14.14
CA HIS A 70 -3.86 25.04 15.23
C HIS A 70 -3.57 24.47 16.64
N LEU A 71 -3.16 23.20 16.75
CA LEU A 71 -2.70 22.60 18.02
C LEU A 71 -1.22 22.90 18.33
N ARG A 72 -0.45 23.45 17.37
CA ARG A 72 0.97 23.80 17.54
C ARG A 72 1.21 25.27 17.90
N GLU A 73 0.19 26.12 17.81
CA GLU A 73 0.32 27.56 18.00
C GLU A 73 0.41 27.98 19.47
N GLY A 74 1.48 27.62 20.19
CA GLY A 74 1.81 28.23 21.50
C GLY A 74 0.72 28.15 22.60
N ARG A 75 -0.35 27.40 22.36
CA ARG A 75 -1.46 27.20 23.30
C ARG A 75 -0.95 26.39 24.47
N ALA A 76 -1.39 26.75 25.66
CA ALA A 76 -1.07 25.95 26.84
C ALA A 76 -1.62 24.53 26.62
N THR A 77 -0.83 23.50 26.92
CA THR A 77 -1.22 22.09 26.75
C THR A 77 -2.59 21.78 27.36
N ASP A 78 -2.93 22.44 28.47
CA ASP A 78 -4.21 22.30 29.16
C ASP A 78 -5.41 22.79 28.34
N GLU A 79 -5.22 23.81 27.49
CA GLU A 79 -6.23 24.35 26.60
C GLU A 79 -6.53 23.36 25.47
N ILE A 80 -5.47 22.80 24.87
CA ILE A 80 -5.56 21.75 23.83
C ILE A 80 -6.25 20.50 24.41
N MET A 81 -5.84 20.08 25.60
CA MET A 81 -6.42 18.91 26.27
C MET A 81 -7.89 19.09 26.65
N ARG A 82 -8.36 20.32 26.88
CA ARG A 82 -9.75 20.65 27.19
C ARG A 82 -10.63 20.62 25.94
N GLU A 83 -10.11 21.12 24.83
CA GLU A 83 -10.81 21.13 23.54
C GLU A 83 -10.98 19.73 22.95
N ILE A 84 -9.91 18.92 22.94
CA ILE A 84 -9.97 17.52 22.44
C ILE A 84 -10.95 16.67 23.26
N ARG A 85 -11.09 16.97 24.55
CA ARG A 85 -12.04 16.30 25.45
C ARG A 85 -13.49 16.81 25.32
N GLY A 86 -13.77 17.75 24.41
CA GLY A 86 -15.13 18.18 24.13
C GLY A 86 -15.69 19.25 25.07
N GLY A 87 -14.85 19.95 25.84
CA GLY A 87 -15.29 21.11 26.61
C GLY A 87 -16.28 20.81 27.74
N ASP A 88 -16.12 19.72 28.48
CA ASP A 88 -16.86 19.53 29.73
C ASP A 88 -16.26 20.40 30.84
N SER A 89 -16.90 21.54 31.11
CA SER A 89 -16.93 22.08 32.46
C SER A 89 -17.54 21.02 33.37
N LEU A 90 -16.71 20.36 34.19
CA LEU A 90 -17.21 19.56 35.31
C LEU A 90 -18.07 20.48 36.18
N PRO A 91 -19.37 20.20 36.38
CA PRO A 91 -20.19 20.95 37.31
C PRO A 91 -19.58 20.83 38.72
N ALA A 92 -19.64 21.95 39.45
CA ALA A 92 -19.09 22.15 40.79
C ALA A 92 -19.68 21.19 41.84
#